data_AF-A0A0Q9YXP9-F1
#
_entry.id   AF-A0A0Q9YXP9-F1
#
_cell.length_a   1.000
_cell.length_b   1.000
_cell.length_c   1.000
_cell.angle_alpha   90.00
_cell.angle_beta   90.00
_cell.angle_gamma   90.00
#
_symmetry.space_group_name_H-M   'P 1'
#
loop_
_entity.id
_entity.type
_entity.pdbx_description
1 polymer ?
#
loop_
_entity_poly.entity_id
_entity_poly.type
_entity_poly.pdbx_seq_one_letter_code
_entity_poly.pdbx_strand_id
1 'polypeptide(L)'
;MLLNIPQFCLILLIGPEGAGKSAFAKAHFQPSEIVSLAECHYQVTDQKIDSSASPLAFELLYHLTHLRLFNGKLTVIDAQNLNAKEREKLRIIAKKNHCQVVAMVFDPAILLPKQEKYLHCYSLPNHFTQTEVIRHKLDIDKSDESGPFDIIGDVHGCYAELLELLTQLGYQINEALIHSEQSAVIAPLQRRAVFVGDLTDRGPQSLAVLALVMNMVKHGSALCIAGNHEIKLLAYLKGKSIQLKHGLETTVQEFEHASEAFKSAAIDFIESLPIYYVFDNHRLVVAHAGMKAFYQGRISPRIKSFSLYGATTGEIDEFGYPIRSDWAQEYHGEALVVYGHAFTAELHWVNNTLCIDTGCAFGGKLTALRYPEKETISISAKEIYYPSTYI
;
A
#
# COMPACT_ATOMS: atom_id res chain seq x y z
N MET A 1 -19.39 -21.09 -9.70
CA MET A 1 -18.62 -20.66 -8.52
C MET A 1 -17.70 -19.53 -8.93
N LEU A 2 -17.67 -18.44 -8.16
CA LEU A 2 -16.82 -17.29 -8.45
C LEU A 2 -15.52 -17.36 -7.62
N LEU A 3 -14.38 -17.30 -8.26
CA LEU A 3 -13.06 -17.25 -7.63
C LEU A 3 -12.50 -15.84 -7.79
N ASN A 4 -12.51 -15.06 -6.72
CA ASN A 4 -12.02 -13.69 -6.74
C ASN A 4 -10.56 -13.62 -6.24
N ILE A 5 -9.63 -13.31 -7.13
CA ILE A 5 -8.18 -13.33 -6.83
C ILE A 5 -7.51 -11.99 -7.17
N PRO A 6 -6.41 -11.62 -6.49
CA PRO A 6 -5.62 -10.46 -6.89
C PRO A 6 -5.00 -10.67 -8.28
N GLN A 7 -4.87 -9.58 -9.06
CA GLN A 7 -4.15 -9.60 -10.34
C GLN A 7 -2.70 -10.09 -10.22
N PHE A 8 -2.06 -9.85 -9.07
CA PHE A 8 -0.75 -10.38 -8.73
C PHE A 8 -0.82 -11.29 -7.49
N CYS A 9 -0.82 -12.61 -7.72
CA CYS A 9 -0.72 -13.62 -6.66
C CYS A 9 -0.01 -14.90 -7.15
N LEU A 10 0.39 -15.74 -6.19
CA LEU A 10 0.81 -17.12 -6.42
C LEU A 10 -0.38 -18.04 -6.15
N ILE A 11 -0.76 -18.85 -7.13
CA ILE A 11 -1.85 -19.82 -7.00
C ILE A 11 -1.27 -21.22 -6.90
N LEU A 12 -1.64 -21.96 -5.86
CA LEU A 12 -1.30 -23.37 -5.70
C LEU A 12 -2.51 -24.23 -6.04
N LEU A 13 -2.43 -25.02 -7.11
CA LEU A 13 -3.42 -26.07 -7.38
C LEU A 13 -3.07 -27.29 -6.54
N ILE A 14 -3.97 -27.74 -5.67
CA ILE A 14 -3.70 -28.79 -4.68
C ILE A 14 -4.67 -29.93 -4.90
N GLY A 15 -4.17 -31.13 -5.15
CA GLY A 15 -5.01 -32.30 -5.39
C GLY A 15 -4.26 -33.47 -6.00
N PRO A 16 -4.79 -34.70 -5.89
CA PRO A 16 -4.15 -35.89 -6.45
C PRO A 16 -4.07 -35.83 -7.98
N GLU A 17 -3.29 -36.73 -8.57
CA GLU A 17 -3.29 -36.94 -10.01
C GLU A 17 -4.71 -37.24 -10.52
N GLY A 18 -5.05 -36.76 -11.72
CA GLY A 18 -6.40 -36.92 -12.27
C GLY A 18 -7.48 -35.99 -11.72
N ALA A 19 -7.22 -35.21 -10.66
CA ALA A 19 -8.20 -34.30 -10.04
C ALA A 19 -8.62 -33.08 -10.91
N GLY A 20 -8.22 -33.00 -12.17
CA GLY A 20 -8.62 -31.92 -13.10
C GLY A 20 -7.81 -30.62 -13.00
N LYS A 21 -6.77 -30.54 -12.16
CA LYS A 21 -5.91 -29.34 -11.97
C LYS A 21 -5.39 -28.74 -13.28
N SER A 22 -4.70 -29.53 -14.11
CA SER A 22 -4.11 -29.04 -15.36
C SER A 22 -5.17 -28.60 -16.38
N ALA A 23 -6.34 -29.27 -16.39
CA ALA A 23 -7.45 -28.88 -17.24
C ALA A 23 -8.06 -27.53 -16.79
N PHE A 24 -8.24 -27.37 -15.48
CA PHE A 24 -8.65 -26.10 -14.89
C PHE A 24 -7.65 -24.98 -15.17
N ALA A 25 -6.35 -25.24 -14.98
CA ALA A 25 -5.30 -24.25 -15.21
C ALA A 25 -5.35 -23.72 -16.66
N LYS A 26 -5.41 -24.63 -17.64
CA LYS A 26 -5.49 -24.29 -19.06
C LYS A 26 -6.79 -23.60 -19.46
N ALA A 27 -7.88 -23.85 -18.75
CA ALA A 27 -9.17 -23.22 -19.04
C ALA A 27 -9.26 -21.77 -18.52
N HIS A 28 -8.55 -21.43 -17.45
CA HIS A 28 -8.72 -20.15 -16.75
C HIS A 28 -7.50 -19.22 -16.73
N PHE A 29 -6.32 -19.72 -17.11
CA PHE A 29 -5.07 -18.97 -17.08
C PHE A 29 -4.33 -19.06 -18.41
N GLN A 30 -3.56 -18.01 -18.71
CA GLN A 30 -2.72 -17.98 -19.90
C GLN A 30 -1.62 -19.04 -19.79
N PRO A 31 -1.16 -19.63 -20.91
CA PRO A 31 -0.07 -20.61 -20.88
C PRO A 31 1.18 -20.08 -20.16
N SER A 32 1.49 -18.80 -20.34
CA SER A 32 2.62 -18.15 -19.67
C SER A 32 2.45 -18.07 -18.15
N GLU A 33 1.24 -18.12 -17.61
CA GLU A 33 0.97 -18.02 -16.18
C GLU A 33 1.17 -19.34 -15.44
N ILE A 34 1.22 -20.45 -16.17
CA ILE A 34 1.25 -21.80 -15.59
C ILE A 34 2.69 -22.31 -15.53
N VAL A 35 3.16 -22.62 -14.32
CA VAL A 35 4.41 -23.35 -14.09
C VAL A 35 4.02 -24.78 -13.71
N SER A 36 4.13 -25.69 -14.67
CA SER A 36 3.76 -27.10 -14.50
C SER A 36 4.97 -27.95 -14.14
N LEU A 37 4.83 -28.78 -13.10
CA LEU A 37 5.89 -29.71 -12.71
C LEU A 37 6.15 -30.75 -13.82
N ALA A 38 5.12 -31.22 -14.51
CA ALA A 38 5.27 -32.16 -15.62
C ALA A 38 6.04 -31.54 -16.80
N GLU A 39 5.85 -30.25 -17.06
CA GLU A 39 6.61 -29.51 -18.08
C GLU A 39 8.06 -29.29 -17.63
N CYS A 40 8.29 -28.98 -16.36
CA CYS A 40 9.65 -28.87 -15.80
C CYS A 40 10.39 -30.22 -15.87
N HIS A 41 9.70 -31.33 -15.63
CA HIS A 41 10.25 -32.68 -15.85
C HIS A 41 10.65 -32.87 -17.31
N TYR A 42 9.74 -32.59 -18.23
CA TYR A 42 10.00 -32.73 -19.66
C TYR A 42 11.20 -31.91 -20.13
N GLN A 43 11.33 -30.66 -19.67
CA GLN A 43 12.47 -29.79 -20.00
C GLN A 43 13.81 -30.29 -19.44
N VAL A 44 13.79 -31.09 -18.38
CA VAL A 44 15.02 -31.61 -17.75
C VAL A 44 15.39 -33.00 -18.29
N THR A 45 14.42 -33.84 -18.66
CA THR A 45 14.66 -35.26 -18.97
C THR A 45 14.19 -35.71 -20.35
N ASP A 46 13.60 -34.84 -21.16
CA ASP A 46 12.84 -35.17 -22.38
C ASP A 46 11.67 -36.15 -22.14
N GLN A 47 11.29 -36.39 -20.88
CA GLN A 47 10.21 -37.31 -20.48
C GLN A 47 9.26 -36.62 -19.50
N LYS A 48 7.96 -36.66 -19.80
CA LYS A 48 6.92 -36.04 -18.95
C LYS A 48 6.71 -36.74 -17.61
N ILE A 49 7.12 -38.01 -17.51
CA ILE A 49 6.99 -38.83 -16.31
C ILE A 49 8.32 -39.56 -16.14
N ASP A 50 9.21 -38.97 -15.34
CA ASP A 50 10.48 -39.60 -14.96
C ASP A 50 10.77 -39.28 -13.49
N SER A 51 10.76 -40.30 -12.64
CA SER A 51 11.03 -40.19 -11.21
C SER A 51 12.51 -39.97 -10.88
N SER A 52 13.43 -40.21 -11.83
CA SER A 52 14.87 -40.17 -11.61
C SER A 52 15.45 -38.75 -11.47
N ALA A 53 14.83 -37.74 -12.09
CA ALA A 53 15.26 -36.33 -12.03
C ALA A 53 14.28 -35.39 -11.30
N SER A 54 13.38 -35.95 -10.47
CA SER A 54 12.38 -35.16 -9.73
C SER A 54 12.96 -33.97 -8.95
N PRO A 55 14.12 -34.07 -8.27
CA PRO A 55 14.72 -32.92 -7.59
C PRO A 55 15.07 -31.75 -8.52
N LEU A 56 15.61 -32.04 -9.71
CA LEU A 56 15.99 -31.02 -10.70
C LEU A 56 14.75 -30.35 -11.33
N ALA A 57 13.70 -31.12 -11.60
CA ALA A 57 12.44 -30.57 -12.08
C ALA A 57 11.80 -29.61 -11.06
N PHE A 58 11.85 -29.95 -9.76
CA PHE A 58 11.41 -29.04 -8.70
C PHE A 58 12.29 -27.79 -8.59
N GLU A 59 13.60 -27.92 -8.75
CA GLU A 59 14.51 -26.76 -8.76
C GLU A 59 14.16 -25.78 -9.87
N LEU A 60 13.93 -26.27 -11.09
CA LEU A 60 13.47 -25.46 -12.21
C LEU A 60 12.11 -24.80 -11.92
N LEU A 61 11.15 -25.55 -11.37
CA LEU A 61 9.84 -25.02 -10.98
C LEU A 61 9.97 -23.87 -9.97
N TYR A 62 10.79 -24.04 -8.93
CA TYR A 62 11.00 -23.00 -7.92
C TYR A 62 11.71 -21.77 -8.51
N HIS A 63 12.69 -21.97 -9.38
CA HIS A 63 13.41 -20.89 -10.03
C HIS A 63 12.50 -20.06 -10.95
N LEU A 64 11.73 -20.72 -11.83
CA LEU A 64 10.74 -20.08 -12.69
C LEU A 64 9.69 -19.33 -11.86
N THR A 65 9.18 -19.97 -10.80
CA THR A 65 8.23 -19.32 -9.88
C THR A 65 8.83 -18.04 -9.29
N HIS A 66 10.08 -18.09 -8.82
CA HIS A 66 10.74 -16.92 -8.27
C HIS A 66 10.87 -15.79 -9.30
N LEU A 67 11.37 -16.08 -10.51
CA LEU A 67 11.55 -15.08 -11.57
C LEU A 67 10.24 -14.44 -11.99
N ARG A 68 9.16 -15.21 -12.10
CA ARG A 68 7.84 -14.68 -12.45
C ARG A 68 7.29 -13.76 -11.37
N LEU A 69 7.35 -14.19 -10.11
CA LEU A 69 6.89 -13.37 -8.99
C LEU A 69 7.77 -12.12 -8.79
N PHE A 70 9.07 -12.22 -9.05
CA PHE A 70 9.99 -11.09 -9.02
C PHE A 70 9.58 -10.02 -10.03
N ASN A 71 9.11 -10.43 -11.22
CA ASN A 71 8.59 -9.55 -12.27
C ASN A 71 7.11 -9.16 -12.10
N GLY A 72 6.51 -9.39 -10.93
CA GLY A 72 5.12 -9.01 -10.65
C GLY A 72 4.09 -9.80 -11.47
N LYS A 73 4.42 -11.00 -11.97
CA LYS A 73 3.53 -11.79 -12.82
C LYS A 73 2.74 -12.82 -12.01
N LEU A 74 1.43 -12.90 -12.25
CA LEU A 74 0.57 -13.98 -11.75
C LEU A 74 1.20 -15.33 -12.10
N THR A 75 1.27 -16.24 -11.13
CA THR A 75 1.90 -17.54 -11.31
C THR A 75 1.04 -18.63 -10.71
N VAL A 76 0.71 -19.63 -11.51
CA VAL A 76 -0.09 -20.80 -11.14
C VAL A 76 0.82 -22.03 -11.11
N ILE A 77 0.90 -22.70 -9.97
CA ILE A 77 1.68 -23.91 -9.81
C ILE A 77 0.80 -25.13 -10.11
N ASP A 78 1.01 -25.74 -11.27
CA ASP A 78 0.36 -26.98 -11.68
C ASP A 78 1.23 -28.18 -11.27
N ALA A 79 1.02 -28.63 -10.03
CA ALA A 79 1.63 -29.80 -9.42
C ALA A 79 0.62 -30.43 -8.46
N GLN A 80 0.90 -31.60 -7.89
CA GLN A 80 0.01 -32.19 -6.88
C GLN A 80 -0.07 -31.32 -5.61
N ASN A 81 1.04 -30.70 -5.21
CA ASN A 81 1.16 -29.83 -4.03
C ASN A 81 0.62 -30.46 -2.72
N LEU A 82 0.62 -31.80 -2.61
CA LEU A 82 0.14 -32.53 -1.42
C LEU A 82 1.14 -32.49 -0.27
N ASN A 83 2.44 -32.35 -0.58
CA ASN A 83 3.50 -32.30 0.41
C ASN A 83 3.62 -30.91 1.04
N ALA A 84 3.50 -30.83 2.37
CA ALA A 84 3.61 -29.59 3.12
C ALA A 84 4.98 -28.90 2.97
N LYS A 85 6.07 -29.67 2.84
CA LYS A 85 7.43 -29.10 2.66
C LYS A 85 7.58 -28.41 1.31
N GLU A 86 6.97 -28.94 0.26
CA GLU A 86 6.98 -28.34 -1.09
C GLU A 86 6.15 -27.06 -1.10
N ARG A 87 4.94 -27.09 -0.51
CA ARG A 87 4.13 -25.88 -0.33
C ARG A 87 4.86 -24.80 0.45
N GLU A 88 5.58 -25.17 1.52
CA GLU A 88 6.33 -24.19 2.31
C GLU A 88 7.45 -23.52 1.50
N LYS A 89 8.17 -24.27 0.65
CA LYS A 89 9.16 -23.67 -0.28
C LYS A 89 8.52 -22.62 -1.19
N LEU A 90 7.36 -22.93 -1.78
CA LEU A 90 6.61 -21.99 -2.62
C LEU A 90 6.13 -20.76 -1.85
N ARG A 91 5.65 -20.94 -0.62
CA ARG A 91 5.26 -19.83 0.27
C ARG A 91 6.45 -18.96 0.67
N ILE A 92 7.63 -19.54 0.88
CA ILE A 92 8.87 -18.77 1.10
C ILE A 92 9.22 -17.94 -0.14
N ILE A 93 9.11 -18.50 -1.35
CA ILE A 93 9.33 -17.77 -2.60
C ILE A 93 8.33 -16.62 -2.76
N ALA A 94 7.05 -16.85 -2.47
CA ALA A 94 6.02 -15.81 -2.48
C ALA A 94 6.31 -14.70 -1.46
N LYS A 95 6.69 -15.07 -0.23
CA LYS A 95 7.06 -14.13 0.84
C LYS A 95 8.25 -13.25 0.46
N LYS A 96 9.30 -13.82 -0.13
CA LYS A 96 10.47 -13.08 -0.64
C LYS A 96 10.08 -12.05 -1.71
N ASN A 97 9.04 -12.34 -2.49
CA ASN A 97 8.53 -11.48 -3.55
C ASN A 97 7.33 -10.61 -3.12
N HIS A 98 7.00 -10.54 -1.82
CA HIS A 98 5.84 -9.78 -1.32
C HIS A 98 4.52 -10.14 -2.03
N CYS A 99 4.37 -11.42 -2.38
CA CYS A 99 3.25 -11.93 -3.13
C CYS A 99 2.31 -12.73 -2.21
N GLN A 100 1.01 -12.50 -2.33
CA GLN A 100 0.00 -13.27 -1.61
C GLN A 100 -0.19 -14.64 -2.26
N VAL A 101 -0.53 -15.65 -1.44
CA VAL A 101 -0.70 -17.04 -1.90
C VAL A 101 -2.18 -17.43 -1.81
N VAL A 102 -2.72 -17.94 -2.91
CA VAL A 102 -4.08 -18.50 -3.00
C VAL A 102 -3.97 -20.02 -3.15
N ALA A 103 -4.75 -20.76 -2.36
CA ALA A 103 -4.87 -22.20 -2.48
C ALA A 103 -6.17 -22.56 -3.21
N MET A 104 -6.08 -23.45 -4.20
CA MET A 104 -7.21 -24.02 -4.92
C MET A 104 -7.16 -25.55 -4.79
N VAL A 105 -8.04 -26.10 -3.97
CA VAL A 105 -8.05 -27.49 -3.52
C VAL A 105 -9.07 -28.29 -4.33
N PHE A 106 -8.64 -29.31 -5.06
CA PHE A 106 -9.44 -30.13 -5.98
C PHE A 106 -9.90 -31.46 -5.36
N ASP A 107 -9.82 -31.57 -4.04
CA ASP A 107 -10.36 -32.70 -3.29
C ASP A 107 -10.78 -32.20 -1.90
N PRO A 108 -12.07 -32.22 -1.56
CA PRO A 108 -12.56 -31.74 -0.27
C PRO A 108 -12.02 -32.53 0.93
N ALA A 109 -11.48 -33.73 0.72
CA ALA A 109 -10.82 -34.51 1.77
C ALA A 109 -9.44 -33.93 2.17
N ILE A 110 -8.84 -33.07 1.33
CA ILE A 110 -7.57 -32.42 1.63
C ILE A 110 -7.80 -31.24 2.57
N LEU A 111 -7.29 -31.37 3.80
CA LEU A 111 -7.30 -30.31 4.80
C LEU A 111 -5.92 -29.64 4.86
N LEU A 112 -5.88 -28.34 4.58
CA LEU A 112 -4.65 -27.54 4.72
C LEU A 112 -4.44 -27.12 6.18
N PRO A 113 -3.21 -27.20 6.71
CA PRO A 113 -2.93 -26.80 8.09
C PRO A 113 -3.20 -25.31 8.33
N LYS A 114 -3.80 -24.95 9.48
CA LYS A 114 -4.10 -23.55 9.83
C LYS A 114 -2.87 -22.64 9.88
N GLN A 115 -1.68 -23.18 10.17
CA GLN A 115 -0.44 -22.41 10.13
C GLN A 115 -0.01 -21.99 8.71
N GLU A 116 -0.51 -22.68 7.68
CA GLU A 116 -0.32 -22.29 6.29
C GLU A 116 -1.28 -21.14 5.97
N LYS A 117 -0.80 -19.91 6.16
CA LYS A 117 -1.51 -18.69 5.78
C LYS A 117 -1.61 -18.59 4.25
N TYR A 118 -2.85 -18.63 3.78
CA TYR A 118 -3.29 -18.31 2.43
C TYR A 118 -4.20 -17.08 2.49
N LEU A 119 -4.22 -16.28 1.42
CA LEU A 119 -5.20 -15.21 1.26
C LEU A 119 -6.61 -15.80 1.16
N HIS A 120 -6.77 -16.78 0.28
CA HIS A 120 -8.00 -17.55 0.10
C HIS A 120 -7.66 -19.04 -0.05
N CYS A 121 -8.55 -19.89 0.44
CA CYS A 121 -8.54 -21.33 0.22
C CYS A 121 -9.88 -21.72 -0.42
N TYR A 122 -9.86 -22.06 -1.70
CA TYR A 122 -11.04 -22.45 -2.45
C TYR A 122 -11.11 -23.98 -2.54
N SER A 123 -12.26 -24.56 -2.17
CA SER A 123 -12.56 -25.96 -2.42
C SER A 123 -13.32 -26.09 -3.73
N LEU A 124 -12.74 -26.80 -4.70
CA LEU A 124 -13.25 -26.95 -6.06
C LEU A 124 -13.93 -28.32 -6.21
N PRO A 125 -15.17 -28.38 -6.73
CA PRO A 125 -15.83 -29.65 -7.01
C PRO A 125 -15.21 -30.34 -8.23
N ASN A 126 -15.43 -31.65 -8.36
CA ASN A 126 -14.92 -32.48 -9.47
C ASN A 126 -15.39 -32.03 -10.87
N HIS A 127 -16.40 -31.16 -10.95
CA HIS A 127 -16.91 -30.57 -12.19
C HIS A 127 -16.84 -29.03 -12.09
N PHE A 128 -15.76 -28.44 -12.60
CA PHE A 128 -15.50 -26.99 -12.56
C PHE A 128 -16.04 -26.23 -13.79
N THR A 129 -16.93 -26.85 -14.58
CA THR A 129 -17.50 -26.25 -15.82
C THR A 129 -18.32 -24.98 -15.58
N GLN A 130 -18.67 -24.66 -14.33
CA GLN A 130 -19.36 -23.43 -13.92
C GLN A 130 -18.47 -22.53 -13.04
N THR A 131 -17.15 -22.69 -13.07
CA THR A 131 -16.22 -21.85 -12.30
C THR A 131 -15.74 -20.68 -13.14
N GLU A 132 -15.74 -19.48 -12.57
CA GLU A 132 -15.22 -18.26 -13.19
C GLU A 132 -14.14 -17.67 -12.29
N VAL A 133 -13.02 -17.23 -12.88
CA VAL A 133 -11.93 -16.58 -12.17
C VAL A 133 -11.98 -15.08 -12.48
N ILE A 134 -12.31 -14.28 -11.47
CA ILE A 134 -12.29 -12.82 -11.55
C ILE A 134 -11.02 -12.31 -10.89
N ARG A 135 -10.36 -11.36 -11.56
CA ARG A 135 -9.14 -10.71 -11.06
C ARG A 135 -9.45 -9.29 -10.62
N HIS A 136 -9.00 -8.90 -9.42
CA HIS A 136 -9.13 -7.53 -8.93
C HIS A 136 -7.76 -6.86 -8.71
N LYS A 137 -7.72 -5.55 -8.90
CA LYS A 137 -6.61 -4.69 -8.48
C LYS A 137 -6.58 -4.59 -6.96
N LEU A 138 -5.40 -4.42 -6.39
CA LEU A 138 -5.29 -4.03 -4.99
C LEU A 138 -5.79 -2.59 -4.83
N ASP A 139 -6.34 -2.21 -3.67
CA ASP A 139 -6.88 -0.86 -3.46
C ASP A 139 -5.82 0.25 -3.63
N ILE A 140 -4.55 -0.10 -3.46
CA ILE A 140 -3.39 0.76 -3.72
C ILE A 140 -3.14 1.03 -5.22
N ASP A 141 -3.68 0.19 -6.10
CA ASP A 141 -3.45 0.25 -7.53
C ASP A 141 -4.54 1.10 -8.19
N LYS A 142 -4.16 2.34 -8.45
CA LYS A 142 -4.93 3.39 -9.12
C LYS A 142 -4.29 3.74 -10.47
N SER A 143 -3.61 2.78 -11.10
CA SER A 143 -2.86 2.98 -12.35
C SER A 143 -3.72 3.52 -13.50
N ASP A 144 -5.04 3.33 -13.47
CA ASP A 144 -5.95 3.87 -14.48
C ASP A 144 -6.27 5.36 -14.25
N GLU A 145 -6.01 5.89 -13.05
CA GLU A 145 -6.19 7.32 -12.73
C GLU A 145 -4.90 8.08 -13.09
N SER A 146 -4.96 8.92 -14.12
CA SER A 146 -3.79 9.66 -14.64
C SER A 146 -3.64 11.09 -14.07
N GLY A 147 -4.57 11.52 -13.20
CA GLY A 147 -4.64 12.89 -12.69
C GLY A 147 -5.33 13.86 -13.67
N PRO A 148 -5.01 15.16 -13.62
CA PRO A 148 -3.98 15.80 -12.79
C PRO A 148 -4.20 15.71 -11.27
N PHE A 149 -3.10 15.68 -10.49
CA PHE A 149 -3.12 15.60 -9.03
C PHE A 149 -2.43 16.80 -8.37
N ASP A 150 -2.91 17.19 -7.19
CA ASP A 150 -2.19 18.09 -6.28
C ASP A 150 -1.81 17.29 -5.04
N ILE A 151 -0.56 16.87 -4.96
CA ILE A 151 -0.05 15.98 -3.90
C ILE A 151 0.39 16.85 -2.74
N ILE A 152 -0.24 16.73 -1.57
CA ILE A 152 -0.06 17.63 -0.42
C ILE A 152 0.72 16.89 0.68
N GLY A 153 1.76 17.54 1.19
CA GLY A 153 2.64 17.05 2.25
C GLY A 153 1.97 16.95 3.63
N ASP A 154 2.78 16.64 4.65
CA ASP A 154 2.37 16.45 6.04
C ASP A 154 1.70 17.72 6.60
N VAL A 155 0.42 17.61 6.96
CA VAL A 155 -0.39 18.76 7.38
C VAL A 155 -0.25 19.03 8.87
N HIS A 156 -0.21 17.97 9.69
CA HIS A 156 -0.03 18.05 11.14
C HIS A 156 -0.89 19.12 11.82
N GLY A 157 -2.21 19.10 11.61
CA GLY A 157 -3.14 20.04 12.24
C GLY A 157 -3.01 21.51 11.82
N CYS A 158 -2.18 21.84 10.82
CA CYS A 158 -2.00 23.19 10.27
C CYS A 158 -3.18 23.56 9.33
N TYR A 159 -4.37 23.65 9.91
CA TYR A 159 -5.63 23.84 9.17
C TYR A 159 -5.66 25.14 8.38
N ALA A 160 -5.15 26.24 8.96
CA ALA A 160 -5.18 27.54 8.33
C ALA A 160 -4.28 27.62 7.08
N GLU A 161 -3.13 26.97 7.11
CA GLU A 161 -2.21 26.80 5.98
C GLU A 161 -2.80 25.87 4.92
N LEU A 162 -3.50 24.80 5.33
CA LEU A 162 -4.17 23.90 4.41
C LEU A 162 -5.26 24.62 3.61
N LEU A 163 -6.10 25.43 4.26
CA LEU A 163 -7.11 26.24 3.57
C LEU A 163 -6.48 27.21 2.56
N GLU A 164 -5.39 27.87 2.96
CA GLU A 164 -4.68 28.81 2.09
C GLU A 164 -4.04 28.10 0.90
N LEU A 165 -3.41 26.94 1.12
CA LEU A 165 -2.79 26.13 0.07
C LEU A 165 -3.83 25.64 -0.94
N LEU A 166 -4.94 25.08 -0.45
CA LEU A 166 -6.05 24.63 -1.30
C LEU A 166 -6.64 25.79 -2.10
N THR A 167 -6.80 26.96 -1.50
CA THR A 167 -7.26 28.17 -2.20
C THR A 167 -6.29 28.59 -3.30
N GLN A 168 -4.97 28.59 -3.04
CA GLN A 168 -3.95 28.91 -4.04
C GLN A 168 -3.90 27.87 -5.17
N LEU A 169 -4.16 26.60 -4.87
CA LEU A 169 -4.31 25.53 -5.87
C LEU A 169 -5.63 25.63 -6.67
N GLY A 170 -6.53 26.53 -6.28
CA GLY A 170 -7.78 26.82 -6.97
C GLY A 170 -9.00 26.04 -6.46
N TYR A 171 -8.89 25.34 -5.34
CA TYR A 171 -10.02 24.66 -4.71
C TYR A 171 -10.95 25.71 -4.09
N GLN A 172 -12.25 25.50 -4.26
CA GLN A 172 -13.27 26.34 -3.63
C GLN A 172 -13.77 25.66 -2.37
N ILE A 173 -13.67 26.35 -1.23
CA ILE A 173 -13.99 25.79 0.08
C ILE A 173 -15.18 26.52 0.67
N ASN A 174 -16.17 25.76 1.12
CA ASN A 174 -17.29 26.24 1.92
C ASN A 174 -17.25 25.54 3.28
N GLU A 175 -16.62 26.21 4.25
CA GLU A 175 -16.40 25.65 5.58
C GLU A 175 -17.71 25.28 6.31
N ALA A 176 -18.81 25.98 6.01
CA ALA A 176 -20.12 25.70 6.60
C ALA A 176 -20.67 24.30 6.22
N LEU A 177 -20.13 23.68 5.17
CA LEU A 177 -20.55 22.37 4.69
C LEU A 177 -19.64 21.22 5.17
N ILE A 178 -18.54 21.49 5.89
CA ILE A 178 -17.55 20.46 6.28
C ILE A 178 -18.19 19.29 7.04
N HIS A 179 -19.10 19.60 7.96
CA HIS A 179 -19.82 18.61 8.76
C HIS A 179 -21.15 18.16 8.14
N SER A 180 -21.44 18.56 6.90
CA SER A 180 -22.66 18.21 6.19
C SER A 180 -22.46 16.99 5.28
N GLU A 181 -23.57 16.47 4.76
CA GLU A 181 -23.56 15.44 3.71
C GLU A 181 -23.25 16.01 2.31
N GLN A 182 -23.02 17.31 2.20
CA GLN A 182 -22.65 17.97 0.95
C GLN A 182 -21.14 18.14 0.86
N SER A 183 -20.64 18.23 -0.37
CA SER A 183 -19.24 18.53 -0.62
C SER A 183 -18.92 19.95 -0.15
N ALA A 184 -17.98 20.04 0.79
CA ALA A 184 -17.46 21.32 1.27
C ALA A 184 -16.36 21.87 0.36
N VAL A 185 -15.76 21.03 -0.48
CA VAL A 185 -14.62 21.41 -1.32
C VAL A 185 -14.84 20.98 -2.77
N ILE A 186 -14.94 21.97 -3.65
CA ILE A 186 -15.01 21.77 -5.09
C ILE A 186 -13.61 21.90 -5.66
N ALA A 187 -13.11 20.83 -6.27
CA ALA A 187 -11.80 20.82 -6.90
C ALA A 187 -11.79 21.63 -8.22
N PRO A 188 -10.65 22.22 -8.62
CA PRO A 188 -10.46 22.74 -9.96
C PRO A 188 -10.77 21.66 -11.00
N LEU A 189 -11.20 22.07 -12.21
CA LEU A 189 -11.58 21.14 -13.27
C LEU A 189 -10.49 20.08 -13.51
N GLN A 190 -10.89 18.81 -13.43
CA GLN A 190 -10.04 17.61 -13.62
C GLN A 190 -8.91 17.41 -12.59
N ARG A 191 -8.79 18.25 -11.55
CA ARG A 191 -7.77 18.07 -10.50
C ARG A 191 -8.33 17.34 -9.29
N ARG A 192 -7.45 16.66 -8.57
CA ARG A 192 -7.77 15.96 -7.33
C ARG A 192 -6.61 16.06 -6.35
N ALA A 193 -6.91 16.34 -5.09
CA ALA A 193 -5.89 16.38 -4.05
C ALA A 193 -5.46 14.95 -3.66
N VAL A 194 -4.19 14.77 -3.32
CA VAL A 194 -3.67 13.51 -2.78
C VAL A 194 -2.83 13.80 -1.55
N PHE A 195 -3.34 13.52 -0.36
CA PHE A 195 -2.63 13.73 0.90
C PHE A 195 -1.66 12.58 1.17
N VAL A 196 -0.42 12.89 1.55
CA VAL A 196 0.63 11.90 1.87
C VAL A 196 0.51 11.29 3.27
N GLY A 197 -0.53 11.64 4.03
CA GLY A 197 -0.72 11.25 5.42
C GLY A 197 -0.22 12.31 6.40
N ASP A 198 -0.13 11.94 7.68
CA ASP A 198 0.25 12.81 8.79
C ASP A 198 -0.59 14.10 8.82
N LEU A 199 -1.90 13.89 8.87
CA LEU A 199 -2.93 14.93 8.95
C LEU A 199 -3.02 15.51 10.36
N THR A 200 -2.80 14.68 11.38
CA THR A 200 -2.98 15.03 12.81
C THR A 200 -1.66 15.21 13.53
N ASP A 201 -1.77 15.53 14.81
CA ASP A 201 -0.71 15.73 15.78
C ASP A 201 0.07 17.03 15.53
N ARG A 202 0.63 17.57 16.62
CA ARG A 202 1.48 18.77 16.67
C ARG A 202 0.69 20.07 16.50
N GLY A 203 0.18 20.37 15.31
CA GLY A 203 -0.52 21.62 15.05
C GLY A 203 -1.87 21.74 15.77
N PRO A 204 -2.45 22.95 15.78
CA PRO A 204 -3.49 23.33 16.73
C PRO A 204 -4.90 22.84 16.39
N GLN A 205 -5.13 22.32 15.17
CA GLN A 205 -6.48 22.05 14.65
C GLN A 205 -6.57 20.70 13.92
N SER A 206 -6.14 19.62 14.58
CA SER A 206 -6.13 18.26 14.02
C SER A 206 -7.52 17.77 13.62
N LEU A 207 -8.55 18.03 14.44
CA LEU A 207 -9.91 17.58 14.15
C LEU A 207 -10.53 18.35 12.99
N ALA A 208 -10.19 19.63 12.80
CA ALA A 208 -10.64 20.41 11.67
C ALA A 208 -10.02 19.89 10.35
N VAL A 209 -8.71 19.57 10.36
CA VAL A 209 -8.04 18.92 9.23
C VAL A 209 -8.70 17.58 8.91
N LEU A 210 -8.91 16.70 9.90
CA LEU A 210 -9.59 15.43 9.70
C LEU A 210 -10.97 15.61 9.08
N ALA A 211 -11.79 16.52 9.63
CA ALA A 211 -13.14 16.77 9.14
C ALA A 211 -13.14 17.20 7.67
N LEU A 212 -12.25 18.13 7.30
CA LEU A 212 -12.12 18.61 5.92
C LEU A 212 -11.68 17.48 4.98
N VAL A 213 -10.60 16.77 5.31
CA VAL A 213 -10.05 15.71 4.44
C VAL A 213 -11.03 14.53 4.31
N MET A 214 -11.72 14.16 5.39
CA MET A 214 -12.79 13.16 5.34
C MET A 214 -13.91 13.58 4.38
N ASN A 215 -14.34 14.84 4.41
CA ASN A 215 -15.34 15.36 3.48
C ASN A 215 -14.82 15.30 2.02
N MET A 216 -13.58 15.75 1.78
CA MET A 216 -12.98 15.71 0.45
C MET A 216 -12.85 14.29 -0.12
N VAL A 217 -12.43 13.32 0.70
CA VAL A 217 -12.32 11.91 0.28
C VAL A 217 -13.69 11.31 0.02
N LYS A 218 -14.66 11.53 0.92
CA LYS A 218 -16.05 11.06 0.76
C LYS A 218 -16.70 11.56 -0.53
N HIS A 219 -16.42 12.81 -0.92
CA HIS A 219 -16.98 13.43 -2.13
C HIS A 219 -16.06 13.34 -3.37
N GLY A 220 -14.93 12.64 -3.27
CA GLY A 220 -14.06 12.35 -4.41
C GLY A 220 -13.12 13.49 -4.83
N SER A 221 -13.12 14.65 -4.15
CA SER A 221 -12.18 15.75 -4.42
C SER A 221 -10.78 15.49 -3.87
N ALA A 222 -10.60 14.47 -3.02
CA ALA A 222 -9.29 14.00 -2.57
C ALA A 222 -9.13 12.47 -2.56
N LEU A 223 -7.87 12.05 -2.47
CA LEU A 223 -7.39 10.78 -1.93
C LEU A 223 -6.50 11.06 -0.72
N CYS A 224 -6.36 10.07 0.16
CA CYS A 224 -5.46 10.15 1.29
C CYS A 224 -4.83 8.78 1.51
N ILE A 225 -3.56 8.76 1.92
CA ILE A 225 -2.89 7.56 2.43
C ILE A 225 -2.64 7.72 3.93
N ALA A 226 -2.36 6.62 4.61
CA ALA A 226 -2.03 6.65 6.04
C ALA A 226 -0.58 7.08 6.27
N GLY A 227 -0.37 8.05 7.16
CA GLY A 227 0.92 8.35 7.78
C GLY A 227 1.13 7.57 9.08
N ASN A 228 2.31 7.70 9.69
CA ASN A 228 2.55 7.02 10.97
C ASN A 228 1.77 7.63 12.14
N HIS A 229 1.42 8.92 12.07
CA HIS A 229 0.61 9.57 13.08
C HIS A 229 -0.84 9.08 13.05
N GLU A 230 -1.45 8.88 11.88
CA GLU A 230 -2.79 8.28 11.78
C GLU A 230 -2.84 6.88 12.41
N ILE A 231 -1.83 6.04 12.15
CA ILE A 231 -1.79 4.67 12.71
C ILE A 231 -1.63 4.70 14.24
N LYS A 232 -0.87 5.66 14.76
CA LYS A 232 -0.71 5.86 16.20
C LYS A 232 -2.01 6.36 16.84
N LEU A 233 -2.67 7.35 16.22
CA LEU A 233 -3.97 7.86 16.65
C LEU A 233 -5.05 6.78 16.65
N LEU A 234 -5.13 5.97 15.60
CA LEU A 234 -6.07 4.85 15.51
C LEU A 234 -5.88 3.85 16.67
N ALA A 235 -4.63 3.54 17.04
CA ALA A 235 -4.34 2.69 18.18
C ALA A 235 -4.91 3.28 19.48
N TYR A 236 -4.74 4.58 19.71
CA TYR A 236 -5.31 5.29 20.86
C TYR A 236 -6.85 5.25 20.85
N LEU A 237 -7.48 5.61 19.73
CA LEU A 237 -8.94 5.64 19.60
C LEU A 237 -9.58 4.26 19.80
N LYS A 238 -8.85 3.18 19.51
CA LYS A 238 -9.24 1.79 19.81
C LYS A 238 -8.94 1.33 21.23
N GLY A 239 -8.56 2.23 22.13
CA GLY A 239 -8.34 1.98 23.55
C GLY A 239 -6.99 1.32 23.88
N LYS A 240 -6.01 1.32 22.97
CA LYS A 240 -4.66 0.84 23.31
C LYS A 240 -3.95 1.88 24.17
N SER A 241 -3.29 1.42 25.22
CA SER A 241 -2.40 2.26 26.01
C SER A 241 -1.15 2.59 25.19
N ILE A 242 -1.00 3.87 24.81
CA ILE A 242 0.13 4.37 24.03
C ILE A 242 0.69 5.64 24.65
N GLN A 243 1.97 5.91 24.42
CA GLN A 243 2.60 7.14 24.90
C GLN A 243 2.12 8.35 24.09
N LEU A 244 1.54 9.33 24.79
CA LEU A 244 1.18 10.64 24.25
C LEU A 244 2.45 11.48 24.12
N LYS A 245 3.04 11.45 22.94
CA LYS A 245 4.30 12.10 22.57
C LYS A 245 4.28 12.46 21.09
N HIS A 246 5.16 13.37 20.71
CA HIS A 246 5.37 13.82 19.33
C HIS A 246 4.15 14.50 18.72
N GLY A 247 3.35 15.18 19.54
CA GLY A 247 2.19 15.93 19.12
C GLY A 247 0.86 15.20 19.32
N LEU A 248 0.86 13.89 19.57
CA LEU A 248 -0.39 13.14 19.81
C LEU A 248 -1.17 13.70 21.00
N GLU A 249 -0.48 14.22 22.02
CA GLU A 249 -1.07 14.88 23.17
C GLU A 249 -2.04 16.02 22.79
N THR A 250 -1.72 16.79 21.75
CA THR A 250 -2.57 17.89 21.27
C THR A 250 -3.85 17.37 20.62
N THR A 251 -3.74 16.38 19.74
CA THR A 251 -4.89 15.75 19.07
C THR A 251 -5.79 15.00 20.05
N VAL A 252 -5.20 14.32 21.04
CA VAL A 252 -5.98 13.64 22.08
C VAL A 252 -6.82 14.64 22.87
N GLN A 253 -6.25 15.79 23.23
CA GLN A 253 -6.98 16.85 23.92
C GLN A 253 -8.17 17.37 23.08
N GLU A 254 -8.01 17.53 21.77
CA GLU A 254 -9.15 17.87 20.89
C GLU A 254 -10.23 16.76 20.90
N PHE A 255 -9.84 15.49 20.91
CA PHE A 255 -10.78 14.34 20.97
C PHE A 255 -11.50 14.20 22.31
N GLU A 256 -10.99 14.74 23.42
CA GLU A 256 -11.70 14.76 24.71
C GLU A 256 -13.02 15.54 24.62
N HIS A 257 -13.09 16.51 23.71
CA HIS A 257 -14.27 17.34 23.46
C HIS A 257 -15.06 16.91 22.21
N ALA A 258 -14.60 15.91 21.46
CA ALA A 258 -15.25 15.44 20.26
C ALA A 258 -16.47 14.56 20.56
N SER A 259 -17.49 14.64 19.70
CA SER A 259 -18.63 13.72 19.75
C SER A 259 -18.22 12.28 19.44
N GLU A 260 -18.94 11.31 20.00
CA GLU A 260 -18.73 9.88 19.69
C GLU A 260 -18.96 9.57 18.20
N ALA A 261 -19.88 10.29 17.55
CA ALA A 261 -20.11 10.18 16.12
C ALA A 261 -18.87 10.57 15.31
N PHE A 262 -18.20 11.67 15.68
CA PHE A 262 -16.96 12.09 15.03
C PHE A 262 -15.82 11.11 15.29
N LYS A 263 -15.66 10.61 16.53
CA LYS A 263 -14.67 9.58 16.86
C LYS A 263 -14.85 8.33 16.00
N SER A 264 -16.08 7.83 15.89
CA SER A 264 -16.40 6.67 15.04
C SER A 264 -16.03 6.93 13.58
N ALA A 265 -16.43 8.09 13.05
CA ALA A 265 -16.14 8.44 11.67
C ALA A 265 -14.63 8.59 11.40
N ALA A 266 -13.86 9.14 12.35
CA ALA A 266 -12.41 9.23 12.26
C ALA A 266 -11.74 7.84 12.29
N ILE A 267 -12.21 6.93 13.15
CA ILE A 267 -11.75 5.53 13.16
C ILE A 267 -12.00 4.89 11.80
N ASP A 268 -13.24 4.93 11.30
CA ASP A 268 -13.62 4.31 10.02
C ASP A 268 -12.80 4.88 8.86
N PHE A 269 -12.59 6.20 8.85
CA PHE A 269 -11.74 6.87 7.87
C PHE A 269 -10.31 6.35 7.91
N ILE A 270 -9.65 6.40 9.08
CA ILE A 270 -8.24 5.98 9.21
C ILE A 270 -8.06 4.49 8.89
N GLU A 271 -9.02 3.64 9.26
CA GLU A 271 -8.99 2.21 8.92
C GLU A 271 -9.09 1.93 7.42
N SER A 272 -9.79 2.81 6.69
CA SER A 272 -9.95 2.70 5.24
C SER A 272 -8.73 3.17 4.45
N LEU A 273 -7.81 3.92 5.08
CA LEU A 273 -6.67 4.52 4.38
C LEU A 273 -5.69 3.45 3.86
N PRO A 274 -5.37 3.45 2.56
CA PRO A 274 -4.29 2.62 2.04
C PRO A 274 -2.93 3.16 2.49
N ILE A 275 -1.93 2.29 2.41
CA ILE A 275 -0.57 2.60 2.84
C ILE A 275 0.24 3.41 1.81
N TYR A 276 -0.16 3.37 0.54
CA TYR A 276 0.37 4.15 -0.58
C TYR A 276 -0.55 3.98 -1.80
N TYR A 277 -0.34 4.78 -2.85
CA TYR A 277 -0.99 4.60 -4.14
C TYR A 277 0.01 4.49 -5.29
N VAL A 278 -0.40 3.80 -6.36
CA VAL A 278 0.28 3.77 -7.67
C VAL A 278 -0.69 4.30 -8.72
N PHE A 279 -0.29 5.32 -9.46
CA PHE A 279 -1.11 6.06 -10.43
C PHE A 279 -0.50 6.04 -11.83
N ASP A 280 -1.27 6.55 -12.79
CA ASP A 280 -0.84 6.91 -14.15
C ASP A 280 0.06 5.85 -14.82
N ASN A 281 -0.50 4.66 -15.05
CA ASN A 281 0.20 3.54 -15.67
C ASN A 281 1.54 3.22 -14.97
N HIS A 282 1.54 3.28 -13.64
CA HIS A 282 2.71 3.08 -12.78
C HIS A 282 3.80 4.16 -12.89
N ARG A 283 3.50 5.34 -13.43
CA ARG A 283 4.45 6.47 -13.55
C ARG A 283 4.48 7.36 -12.31
N LEU A 284 3.53 7.23 -11.39
CA LEU A 284 3.49 7.99 -10.14
C LEU A 284 3.20 7.07 -8.97
N VAL A 285 3.93 7.25 -7.87
CA VAL A 285 3.71 6.61 -6.58
C VAL A 285 3.66 7.66 -5.49
N VAL A 286 2.62 7.61 -4.66
CA VAL A 286 2.47 8.49 -3.50
C VAL A 286 2.49 7.61 -2.25
N ALA A 287 3.46 7.82 -1.38
CA ALA A 287 3.69 7.04 -0.15
C ALA A 287 4.15 7.96 0.98
N HIS A 288 3.83 7.67 2.23
CA HIS A 288 4.11 8.60 3.33
C HIS A 288 5.62 8.79 3.58
N ALA A 289 6.36 7.72 3.89
CA ALA A 289 7.81 7.76 4.10
C ALA A 289 8.63 7.36 2.86
N GLY A 290 7.96 7.19 1.72
CA GLY A 290 8.56 6.77 0.45
C GLY A 290 8.33 5.31 0.07
N MET A 291 8.84 4.90 -1.09
CA MET A 291 8.62 3.56 -1.63
C MET A 291 9.73 3.08 -2.59
N LYS A 292 10.39 1.97 -2.26
CA LYS A 292 11.37 1.32 -3.15
C LYS A 292 10.71 0.77 -4.41
N ALA A 293 11.41 0.80 -5.54
CA ALA A 293 10.88 0.32 -6.83
C ALA A 293 10.30 -1.11 -6.75
N PHE A 294 11.03 -2.04 -6.12
CA PHE A 294 10.58 -3.44 -5.97
C PHE A 294 9.31 -3.61 -5.12
N TYR A 295 8.95 -2.63 -4.30
CA TYR A 295 7.78 -2.69 -3.43
C TYR A 295 6.50 -2.17 -4.10
N GLN A 296 6.64 -1.39 -5.17
CA GLN A 296 5.51 -0.75 -5.86
C GLN A 296 4.55 -1.80 -6.43
N GLY A 297 3.25 -1.62 -6.17
CA GLY A 297 2.19 -2.56 -6.57
C GLY A 297 2.07 -3.83 -5.71
N ARG A 298 2.79 -3.90 -4.57
CA ARG A 298 2.79 -5.06 -3.66
C ARG A 298 2.40 -4.67 -2.24
N ILE A 299 1.84 -5.64 -1.50
CA ILE A 299 1.48 -5.44 -0.08
C ILE A 299 2.10 -6.56 0.76
N SER A 300 2.75 -6.16 1.84
CA SER A 300 3.19 -7.06 2.91
C SER A 300 3.45 -6.27 4.19
N PRO A 301 3.56 -6.92 5.36
CA PRO A 301 3.93 -6.23 6.59
C PRO A 301 5.23 -5.42 6.48
N ARG A 302 6.21 -5.91 5.72
CA ARG A 302 7.47 -5.20 5.49
C ARG A 302 7.29 -3.93 4.65
N ILE A 303 6.46 -4.01 3.59
CA ILE A 303 6.15 -2.85 2.74
C ILE A 303 5.32 -1.82 3.52
N LYS A 304 4.34 -2.26 4.32
CA LYS A 304 3.58 -1.39 5.21
C LYS A 304 4.50 -0.65 6.18
N SER A 305 5.43 -1.37 6.82
CA SER A 305 6.42 -0.75 7.72
C SER A 305 7.29 0.27 6.99
N PHE A 306 7.76 -0.06 5.77
CA PHE A 306 8.57 0.86 4.97
C PHE A 306 7.78 2.12 4.59
N SER A 307 6.53 1.97 4.14
CA SER A 307 5.68 3.08 3.71
C SER A 307 5.37 4.05 4.86
N LEU A 308 5.23 3.53 6.08
CA LEU A 308 4.89 4.34 7.27
C LEU A 308 6.10 4.93 7.99
N TYR A 309 7.25 4.24 8.00
CA TYR A 309 8.37 4.60 8.87
C TYR A 309 9.70 4.77 8.12
N GLY A 310 9.71 4.53 6.81
CA GLY A 310 10.89 4.60 5.98
C GLY A 310 11.86 3.44 6.17
N ALA A 311 13.10 3.67 5.74
CA ALA A 311 14.20 2.72 5.85
C ALA A 311 15.06 3.06 7.07
N THR A 312 15.47 2.06 7.84
CA THR A 312 16.43 2.22 8.94
C THR A 312 17.73 1.48 8.64
N THR A 313 18.86 1.94 9.19
CA THR A 313 20.16 1.25 9.10
C THR A 313 20.22 0.03 10.02
N GLY A 314 19.28 -0.07 10.97
CA GLY A 314 19.29 -1.07 12.05
C GLY A 314 20.01 -0.58 13.31
N GLU A 315 20.65 0.59 13.24
CA GLU A 315 21.29 1.26 14.37
C GLU A 315 20.31 2.24 15.05
N ILE A 316 20.62 2.62 16.28
CA ILE A 316 19.87 3.56 17.09
C ILE A 316 20.81 4.71 17.44
N ASP A 317 20.34 5.94 17.33
CA ASP A 317 21.09 7.14 17.71
C ASP A 317 21.21 7.31 19.23
N GLU A 318 21.92 8.35 19.66
CA GLU A 318 22.14 8.69 21.07
C GLU A 318 20.87 9.05 21.84
N PHE A 319 19.76 9.32 21.14
CA PHE A 319 18.46 9.67 21.71
C PHE A 319 17.46 8.51 21.67
N GLY A 320 17.86 7.33 21.17
CA GLY A 320 17.02 6.15 21.12
C GLY A 320 16.18 6.01 19.85
N TYR A 321 16.40 6.83 18.82
CA TYR A 321 15.68 6.74 17.54
C TYR A 321 16.44 5.90 16.51
N PRO A 322 15.74 5.10 15.68
CA PRO A 322 16.38 4.38 14.60
C PRO A 322 17.05 5.33 13.60
N ILE A 323 18.33 5.10 13.31
CA ILE A 323 19.04 5.85 12.29
C ILE A 323 18.43 5.50 10.93
N ARG A 324 18.01 6.52 10.18
CA ARG A 324 17.36 6.36 8.87
C ARG A 324 18.41 6.13 7.79
N SER A 325 18.13 5.21 6.86
CA SER A 325 18.91 5.10 5.62
C SER A 325 18.25 5.94 4.53
N ASP A 326 19.07 6.64 3.74
CA ASP A 326 18.59 7.44 2.60
C ASP A 326 18.30 6.53 1.40
N TRP A 327 17.14 5.87 1.46
CA TRP A 327 16.68 4.96 0.40
C TRP A 327 16.50 5.65 -0.96
N ALA A 328 16.34 6.98 -0.97
CA ALA A 328 16.11 7.74 -2.18
C ALA A 328 17.38 7.80 -3.05
N GLN A 329 18.58 7.80 -2.45
CA GLN A 329 19.86 7.75 -3.19
C GLN A 329 20.00 6.46 -4.01
N GLU A 330 19.48 5.35 -3.47
CA GLU A 330 19.51 4.02 -4.12
C GLU A 330 18.30 3.81 -5.07
N TYR A 331 17.45 4.81 -5.25
CA TYR A 331 16.24 4.68 -6.05
C TYR A 331 16.54 4.82 -7.55
N HIS A 332 16.28 3.75 -8.31
CA HIS A 332 16.43 3.71 -9.76
C HIS A 332 15.15 3.25 -10.48
N GLY A 333 13.99 3.41 -9.85
CA GLY A 333 12.71 3.07 -10.47
C GLY A 333 12.22 4.12 -11.46
N GLU A 334 11.35 3.71 -12.38
CA GLU A 334 10.79 4.58 -13.42
C GLU A 334 9.71 5.54 -12.88
N ALA A 335 8.98 5.13 -11.85
CA ALA A 335 7.91 5.94 -11.26
C ALA A 335 8.47 7.16 -10.54
N LEU A 336 7.80 8.30 -10.66
CA LEU A 336 7.99 9.41 -9.75
C LEU A 336 7.48 8.99 -8.36
N VAL A 337 8.30 9.07 -7.32
CA VAL A 337 7.87 8.83 -5.93
C VAL A 337 7.76 10.14 -5.16
N VAL A 338 6.56 10.53 -4.77
CA VAL A 338 6.29 11.73 -3.96
C VAL A 338 5.92 11.30 -2.55
N TYR A 339 6.56 11.89 -1.54
CA TYR A 339 6.45 11.45 -0.16
C TYR A 339 6.67 12.58 0.85
N GLY A 340 6.49 12.31 2.14
CA GLY A 340 6.68 13.22 3.26
C GLY A 340 7.50 12.60 4.41
N HIS A 341 7.00 12.66 5.66
CA HIS A 341 7.55 12.03 6.88
C HIS A 341 8.86 12.60 7.44
N ALA A 342 9.87 12.75 6.59
CA ALA A 342 11.19 13.23 6.98
C ALA A 342 11.35 14.66 6.45
N PHE A 343 10.85 15.63 7.21
CA PHE A 343 10.81 17.02 6.77
C PHE A 343 12.20 17.53 6.37
N THR A 344 12.19 18.40 5.36
CA THR A 344 13.37 19.07 4.81
C THR A 344 13.16 20.57 4.82
N ALA A 345 14.20 21.37 5.06
CA ALA A 345 14.07 22.83 5.02
C ALA A 345 13.82 23.34 3.59
N GLU A 346 14.42 22.66 2.60
CA GLU A 346 14.30 22.97 1.18
C GLU A 346 13.96 21.72 0.37
N LEU A 347 13.22 21.92 -0.71
CA LEU A 347 12.84 20.84 -1.62
C LEU A 347 14.04 20.45 -2.48
N HIS A 348 14.40 19.17 -2.42
CA HIS A 348 15.48 18.62 -3.24
C HIS A 348 15.02 17.35 -3.96
N TRP A 349 15.21 17.33 -5.26
CA TRP A 349 15.02 16.15 -6.09
C TRP A 349 16.17 15.17 -5.85
N VAL A 350 15.85 13.92 -5.51
CA VAL A 350 16.83 12.83 -5.41
C VAL A 350 16.41 11.74 -6.37
N ASN A 351 17.19 11.52 -7.43
CA ASN A 351 16.78 10.65 -8.54
C ASN A 351 15.37 11.06 -9.05
N ASN A 352 14.42 10.11 -9.12
CA ASN A 352 13.04 10.38 -9.49
C ASN A 352 12.10 10.40 -8.27
N THR A 353 12.58 10.94 -7.14
CA THR A 353 11.80 11.08 -5.91
C THR A 353 11.81 12.52 -5.40
N LEU A 354 10.76 12.90 -4.67
CA LEU A 354 10.65 14.21 -4.03
C LEU A 354 9.96 14.07 -2.66
N CYS A 355 10.67 14.47 -1.60
CA CYS A 355 10.04 14.74 -0.29
C CYS A 355 9.40 16.12 -0.34
N ILE A 356 8.10 16.21 -0.05
CA ILE A 356 7.32 17.45 0.03
C ILE A 356 6.90 17.81 1.46
N ASP A 357 7.40 17.07 2.45
CA ASP A 357 7.31 17.51 3.83
C ASP A 357 8.35 18.61 4.07
N THR A 358 7.86 19.84 4.19
CA THR A 358 8.64 21.04 4.49
C THR A 358 8.39 21.57 5.90
N GLY A 359 7.91 20.71 6.80
CA GLY A 359 7.87 20.97 8.24
C GLY A 359 6.91 22.09 8.65
N CYS A 360 5.69 22.13 8.10
CA CYS A 360 4.71 23.19 8.38
C CYS A 360 4.49 23.41 9.90
N ALA A 361 4.21 22.34 10.65
CA ALA A 361 3.99 22.43 12.10
C ALA A 361 5.21 22.97 12.88
N PHE A 362 6.40 22.92 12.30
CA PHE A 362 7.65 23.38 12.92
C PHE A 362 8.03 24.82 12.52
N GLY A 363 7.13 25.55 11.87
CA GLY A 363 7.39 26.90 11.36
C GLY A 363 7.99 26.95 9.95
N GLY A 364 8.02 25.81 9.25
CA GLY A 364 8.45 25.70 7.86
C GLY A 364 7.34 26.09 6.90
N LYS A 365 7.00 25.20 5.96
CA LYS A 365 5.96 25.41 4.96
C LYS A 365 5.06 24.18 4.81
N LEU A 366 3.81 24.38 4.40
CA LEU A 366 2.98 23.32 3.83
C LEU A 366 3.13 23.36 2.31
N THR A 367 3.56 22.24 1.72
CA THR A 367 3.89 22.17 0.29
C THR A 367 3.00 21.18 -0.44
N ALA A 368 2.60 21.55 -1.66
CA ALA A 368 2.01 20.66 -2.65
C ALA A 368 2.89 20.53 -3.89
N LEU A 369 2.89 19.35 -4.52
CA LEU A 369 3.39 19.11 -5.87
C LEU A 369 2.23 18.89 -6.83
N ARG A 370 2.19 19.68 -7.90
CA ARG A 370 1.25 19.52 -9.01
C ARG A 370 1.78 18.47 -9.98
N TYR A 371 0.98 17.46 -10.28
CA TYR A 371 1.28 16.41 -11.24
C TYR A 371 0.29 16.45 -12.40
N PRO A 372 0.73 16.35 -13.68
CA PRO A 372 2.08 16.00 -14.12
C PRO A 372 3.04 17.18 -14.29
N GLU A 373 2.65 18.40 -13.89
CA GLU A 373 3.41 19.63 -14.13
C GLU A 373 4.78 19.64 -13.41
N LYS A 374 4.89 18.91 -12.31
CA LYS A 374 6.02 18.91 -11.37
C LYS A 374 6.35 20.29 -10.80
N GLU A 375 5.33 21.13 -10.64
CA GLU A 375 5.41 22.45 -10.03
C GLU A 375 5.05 22.38 -8.56
N THR A 376 5.79 23.10 -7.70
CA THR A 376 5.55 23.12 -6.26
C THR A 376 4.91 24.42 -5.82
N ILE A 377 3.90 24.34 -4.97
CA ILE A 377 3.27 25.49 -4.31
C ILE A 377 3.41 25.31 -2.80
N SER A 378 3.82 26.35 -2.09
CA SER A 378 4.07 26.28 -0.65
C SER A 378 3.47 27.48 0.08
N ILE A 379 2.87 27.22 1.24
CA ILE A 379 2.40 28.24 2.18
C ILE A 379 3.32 28.24 3.39
N SER A 380 3.84 29.40 3.77
CA SER A 380 4.61 29.54 5.01
C SER A 380 3.72 29.33 6.22
N ALA A 381 4.21 28.58 7.21
CA ALA A 381 3.55 28.45 8.49
C ALA A 381 3.40 29.84 9.15
N LYS A 382 2.24 30.08 9.76
CA LYS A 382 1.93 31.37 10.40
C LYS A 382 2.71 31.55 11.71
N GLU A 383 3.07 30.45 12.35
CA GLU A 383 3.88 30.40 13.55
C GLU A 383 4.58 29.04 13.71
N ILE A 384 5.42 28.90 14.74
CA ILE A 384 5.98 27.62 15.14
C ILE A 384 4.97 26.96 16.08
N TYR A 385 4.17 26.02 15.56
CA TYR A 385 3.15 25.31 16.34
C TYR A 385 3.73 24.26 17.27
N TYR A 386 4.83 23.63 16.88
CA TYR A 386 5.50 22.60 17.65
C TYR A 386 7.03 22.77 17.55
N PRO A 387 7.77 22.67 18.67
CA PRO A 387 9.22 22.80 18.62
C PRO A 387 9.86 21.62 17.89
N SER A 388 10.79 21.90 16.98
CA SER A 388 11.65 20.86 16.40
C SER A 388 12.79 20.53 17.36
N THR A 389 13.04 19.25 17.59
CA THR A 389 14.28 18.76 18.23
C THR A 389 15.46 18.67 17.25
N TYR A 390 15.21 18.92 15.96
CA TYR A 390 16.18 18.84 14.87
C TYR A 390 16.28 20.22 14.21
N ILE A 391 17.08 21.11 14.80
CA ILE A 391 17.58 22.33 14.15
C ILE A 391 19.09 22.32 14.28
#